data_AF-A0A3B0ZIY1-F1
#
_entry.id   AF-A0A3B0ZIY1-F1
#
_cell.length_a   1.000
_cell.length_b   1.000
_cell.length_c   1.000
_cell.angle_alpha   90.00
_cell.angle_beta   90.00
_cell.angle_gamma   90.00
#
_symmetry.space_group_name_H-M   'P 1'
#
loop_
_entity.id
_entity.type
_entity.pdbx_description
1 polymer ?
#
loop_
_entity_poly.entity_id
_entity_poly.type
_entity_poly.pdbx_seq_one_letter_code
_entity_poly.pdbx_strand_id
1 'polypeptide(L)'
;MRLLLPVLLALLFTLPVCASETIKPPVGVRVYAIGPAPDFELADMDGNRDTLSSGRGQWIFLHFWASWCGPCRKEMPAIQRMVRLMENEALKVQLVNTSEDDDTVFSFLGGVAPDMV
;
A
#
# COMPACT_ATOMS: atom_id res chain seq x y z
N MET A 1 -41.61 37.30 -16.32
CA MET A 1 -40.94 37.21 -14.99
C MET A 1 -41.59 36.22 -14.01
N ARG A 2 -42.86 35.80 -14.16
CA ARG A 2 -43.51 34.82 -13.26
C ARG A 2 -43.23 33.34 -13.60
N LEU A 3 -42.78 33.03 -14.82
CA LEU A 3 -42.41 31.67 -15.26
C LEU A 3 -40.93 31.32 -15.02
N LEU A 4 -40.10 32.28 -14.61
CA LEU A 4 -38.67 32.05 -14.36
C LEU A 4 -38.43 31.31 -13.02
N LEU A 5 -39.24 31.59 -12.01
CA LEU A 5 -39.15 30.97 -10.68
C LEU A 5 -39.41 29.44 -10.67
N PRO A 6 -40.48 28.91 -11.32
CA PRO A 6 -40.70 27.46 -11.34
C PRO A 6 -39.66 26.71 -12.17
N VAL A 7 -39.13 27.34 -13.24
CA VAL A 7 -38.07 26.76 -14.07
C VAL A 7 -36.76 26.67 -13.29
N LEU A 8 -36.41 27.69 -12.51
CA LEU A 8 -35.22 27.67 -11.65
C LEU A 8 -35.32 26.60 -10.55
N LEU A 9 -36.52 26.43 -9.96
CA LEU A 9 -36.78 25.42 -8.93
C LEU A 9 -36.67 23.98 -9.49
N ALA A 10 -37.17 23.76 -10.71
CA ALA A 10 -37.06 22.48 -11.41
C ALA A 10 -35.60 22.15 -11.78
N LEU A 11 -34.81 23.15 -12.17
CA LEU A 11 -33.37 23.01 -12.46
C LEU A 11 -32.57 22.64 -11.20
N LEU A 12 -32.91 23.18 -10.03
CA LEU A 12 -32.31 22.80 -8.74
C LEU A 12 -32.65 21.36 -8.32
N PHE A 13 -33.80 20.82 -8.77
CA PHE A 13 -34.24 19.46 -8.45
C PHE A 13 -33.65 18.37 -9.38
N THR A 14 -33.02 18.76 -10.48
CA THR A 14 -32.39 17.82 -11.45
C THR A 14 -30.88 17.72 -11.30
N LEU A 15 -30.26 18.47 -10.38
CA LEU A 15 -28.89 18.18 -9.98
C LEU A 15 -28.88 16.76 -9.42
N PRO A 16 -28.16 15.81 -10.05
CA PRO A 16 -28.01 14.51 -9.46
C PRO A 16 -27.33 14.76 -8.14
N VAL A 17 -28.05 14.52 -7.05
CA VAL A 17 -27.42 14.30 -5.76
C VAL A 17 -26.48 13.14 -6.03
N CYS A 18 -25.20 13.44 -6.27
CA CYS A 18 -24.13 12.45 -6.22
C CYS A 18 -24.14 11.97 -4.78
N ALA A 19 -25.03 11.03 -4.48
CA ALA A 19 -24.95 10.19 -3.33
C ALA A 19 -23.64 9.45 -3.51
N SER A 20 -22.59 10.00 -2.89
CA SER A 20 -21.33 9.32 -2.70
C SER A 20 -21.66 8.10 -1.84
N GLU A 21 -21.88 6.95 -2.48
CA GLU A 21 -21.96 5.69 -1.76
C GLU A 21 -20.62 5.51 -1.07
N THR A 22 -20.65 5.65 0.26
CA THR A 22 -19.48 5.40 1.09
C THR A 22 -19.21 3.90 1.04
N ILE A 23 -18.24 3.50 0.19
CA ILE A 23 -17.76 2.12 0.13
C ILE A 23 -17.27 1.75 1.53
N LYS A 24 -18.04 0.91 2.21
CA LYS A 24 -17.63 0.36 3.50
C LYS A 24 -16.43 -0.55 3.23
N PRO A 25 -15.26 -0.30 3.85
CA PRO A 25 -14.10 -1.14 3.64
C PRO A 25 -14.38 -2.57 4.13
N PRO A 26 -13.77 -3.59 3.50
CA PRO A 26 -13.80 -4.96 4.00
C PRO A 26 -13.30 -5.06 5.44
N VAL A 27 -13.71 -6.11 6.14
CA VAL A 27 -13.22 -6.40 7.50
C VAL A 27 -11.69 -6.49 7.49
N GLY A 28 -11.04 -5.82 8.44
CA GLY A 28 -9.58 -5.79 8.56
C GLY A 28 -8.90 -4.68 7.76
N VAL A 29 -9.61 -3.98 6.87
CA VAL A 29 -9.06 -2.83 6.14
C VAL A 29 -9.24 -1.56 6.96
N ARG A 30 -8.12 -0.90 7.28
CA ARG A 30 -8.12 0.42 7.90
C ARG A 30 -7.92 1.49 6.83
N VAL A 31 -8.87 2.41 6.76
CA VAL A 31 -8.79 3.58 5.89
C VAL A 31 -8.14 4.72 6.67
N TYR A 32 -7.05 5.25 6.14
CA TYR A 32 -6.38 6.42 6.69
C TYR A 32 -6.78 7.66 5.89
N ALA A 33 -6.79 8.82 6.55
CA ALA A 33 -6.96 10.09 5.85
C ALA A 33 -5.80 10.30 4.88
N ILE A 34 -6.07 10.99 3.77
CA ILE A 34 -5.04 11.36 2.80
C ILE A 34 -4.02 12.26 3.50
N GLY A 35 -2.75 11.87 3.46
CA GLY A 35 -1.66 12.54 4.13
C GLY A 35 -0.35 11.76 3.97
N PRO A 36 0.77 12.27 4.51
CA PRO A 36 2.02 11.53 4.52
C PRO A 36 1.86 10.23 5.32
N ALA A 37 2.41 9.13 4.81
CA ALA A 37 2.55 7.91 5.58
C ALA A 37 3.42 8.18 6.84
N PRO A 38 3.11 7.55 7.99
CA PRO A 38 3.95 7.66 9.18
C PRO A 38 5.38 7.23 8.88
N ASP A 39 6.35 8.07 9.25
CA ASP A 39 7.76 7.76 9.04
C ASP A 39 8.28 6.79 10.10
N PHE A 40 9.26 6.00 9.72
CA PHE A 40 10.01 5.12 10.60
C PHE A 40 11.42 4.94 10.05
N GLU A 41 12.33 4.47 10.89
CA GLU A 41 13.71 4.17 10.53
C GLU A 41 14.02 2.73 10.94
N LEU A 42 14.56 1.95 10.02
CA LEU A 42 14.98 0.57 10.24
C LEU A 42 16.40 0.37 9.71
N ALA A 43 17.11 -0.60 10.29
CA ALA A 43 18.33 -1.12 9.70
C ALA A 43 17.97 -2.21 8.68
N ASP A 44 18.63 -2.22 7.54
CA ASP A 44 18.62 -3.36 6.62
C ASP A 44 19.56 -4.49 7.11
N MET A 45 19.64 -5.58 6.34
CA MET A 45 20.48 -6.75 6.66
C MET A 45 21.98 -6.45 6.64
N ASP A 46 22.40 -5.35 6.00
CA ASP A 46 23.79 -4.89 5.95
C ASP A 46 24.09 -3.85 7.05
N GLY A 47 23.08 -3.50 7.86
CA GLY A 47 23.17 -2.51 8.93
C GLY A 47 23.02 -1.05 8.48
N ASN A 48 22.68 -0.81 7.21
CA ASN A 48 22.40 0.55 6.73
C ASN A 48 21.04 1.00 7.25
N ARG A 49 20.95 2.27 7.66
CA ARG A 49 19.69 2.87 8.12
C ARG A 49 18.91 3.39 6.92
N ASP A 50 17.66 2.97 6.81
CA ASP A 50 16.70 3.45 5.82
C ASP A 50 15.46 4.02 6.51
N THR A 51 14.96 5.14 6.00
CA THR A 51 13.69 5.74 6.45
C THR A 51 12.62 5.59 5.39
N LEU A 52 11.35 5.54 5.78
CA LEU A 52 10.26 5.54 4.80
C LEU A 52 10.28 6.84 3.97
N SER A 53 10.60 7.96 4.62
CA SER A 53 10.70 9.27 3.97
C SER A 53 11.82 9.40 2.94
N SER A 54 12.84 8.54 2.96
CA SER A 54 13.89 8.50 1.92
C SER A 54 13.33 8.13 0.55
N GLY A 55 12.21 7.39 0.53
CA GLY A 55 11.50 6.94 -0.66
C GLY A 55 10.49 7.94 -1.22
N ARG A 56 10.52 9.23 -0.86
CA ARG A 56 9.57 10.20 -1.44
C ARG A 56 9.78 10.35 -2.95
N GLY A 57 8.69 10.39 -3.71
CA GLY A 57 8.70 10.53 -5.16
C GLY A 57 8.77 9.22 -5.94
N GLN A 58 8.81 8.09 -5.24
CA GLN A 58 8.76 6.73 -5.79
C GLN A 58 7.58 5.97 -5.17
N TRP A 59 7.07 4.96 -5.88
CA TRP A 59 6.13 4.02 -5.30
C TRP A 59 6.83 3.21 -4.21
N ILE A 60 6.19 3.03 -3.07
CA ILE A 60 6.72 2.19 -1.99
C ILE A 60 5.71 1.09 -1.70
N PHE A 61 6.11 -0.15 -1.90
CA PHE A 61 5.36 -1.32 -1.45
C PHE A 61 5.95 -1.82 -0.13
N LEU A 62 5.21 -1.59 0.96
CA LEU A 62 5.55 -2.06 2.29
C LEU A 62 4.86 -3.39 2.58
N HIS A 63 5.64 -4.42 2.91
CA HIS A 63 5.11 -5.73 3.28
C HIS A 63 5.63 -6.14 4.64
N PHE A 64 4.73 -6.24 5.62
CA PHE A 64 5.07 -6.70 6.97
C PHE A 64 4.86 -8.21 7.04
N TRP A 65 5.91 -8.95 7.42
CA TRP A 65 5.90 -10.40 7.32
C TRP A 65 6.66 -11.10 8.47
N ALA A 66 6.57 -12.42 8.48
CA ALA A 66 7.38 -13.36 9.25
C ALA A 66 7.39 -14.74 8.56
N SER A 67 8.42 -15.57 8.75
CA SER A 67 8.61 -16.84 8.05
C SER A 67 7.53 -17.88 8.36
N TRP A 68 6.93 -17.77 9.55
CA TRP A 68 5.82 -18.60 10.02
C TRP A 68 4.46 -18.09 9.54
N CYS A 69 4.40 -16.90 8.93
CA CYS A 69 3.15 -16.33 8.42
C CYS A 69 2.73 -17.04 7.12
N GLY A 70 1.79 -17.99 7.24
CA GLY A 70 1.24 -18.73 6.10
C GLY A 70 0.73 -17.86 4.94
N PRO A 71 -0.11 -16.83 5.19
CA PRO A 71 -0.56 -15.91 4.14
C PRO A 71 0.59 -15.17 3.47
N CYS A 72 1.54 -14.62 4.25
CA CYS A 72 2.70 -13.89 3.74
C CYS A 72 3.49 -14.75 2.73
N ARG A 73 3.73 -16.03 3.06
CA ARG A 73 4.39 -16.99 2.15
C ARG A 73 3.65 -17.19 0.83
N LYS A 74 2.32 -17.23 0.88
CA LYS A 74 1.47 -17.41 -0.32
C LYS A 74 1.45 -16.16 -1.20
N GLU A 75 1.69 -14.99 -0.63
CA GLU A 75 1.72 -13.71 -1.34
C GLU A 75 3.05 -13.45 -2.06
N MET A 76 4.18 -14.00 -1.56
CA MET A 76 5.52 -13.74 -2.12
C MET A 76 5.63 -13.97 -3.64
N PRO A 77 5.06 -15.04 -4.24
CA PRO A 77 5.11 -15.20 -5.70
C PRO A 77 4.37 -14.09 -6.46
N ALA A 78 3.30 -13.54 -5.89
CA ALA A 78 2.58 -12.42 -6.49
C ALA A 78 3.36 -11.11 -6.39
N ILE A 79 4.02 -10.88 -5.25
CA ILE A 79 4.90 -9.72 -5.03
C ILE A 79 6.07 -9.74 -6.03
N GLN A 80 6.74 -10.89 -6.19
CA GLN A 80 7.81 -11.03 -7.20
C GLN A 80 7.33 -10.76 -8.63
N ARG A 81 6.10 -11.19 -8.96
CA ARG A 81 5.50 -10.87 -10.27
C ARG A 81 5.25 -9.37 -10.42
N MET A 82 4.75 -8.70 -9.38
CA MET A 82 4.55 -7.25 -9.39
C MET A 82 5.87 -6.51 -9.61
N VAL A 83 6.95 -6.89 -8.91
CA VAL A 83 8.27 -6.30 -9.09
C VAL A 83 8.73 -6.39 -10.55
N ARG A 84 8.62 -7.57 -11.16
CA ARG A 84 8.98 -7.76 -12.58
C ARG A 84 8.12 -6.92 -13.53
N LEU A 85 6.82 -6.80 -13.28
CA LEU A 85 5.92 -5.99 -14.11
C LEU A 85 6.17 -4.49 -13.97
N MET A 86 6.75 -4.06 -12.85
CA MET A 86 7.03 -2.67 -12.52
C MET A 86 8.52 -2.33 -12.63
N GLU A 87 9.31 -3.13 -13.34
CA GLU A 87 10.76 -2.92 -13.50
C GLU A 87 11.11 -1.57 -14.15
N ASN A 88 10.19 -1.00 -14.93
CA ASN A 88 10.34 0.29 -15.59
C ASN A 88 9.75 1.46 -14.78
N GLU A 89 9.21 1.18 -13.59
CA GLU A 89 8.65 2.16 -12.67
C GLU A 89 9.61 2.38 -11.49
N ALA A 90 9.57 3.57 -10.89
CA ALA A 90 10.30 3.84 -9.66
C ALA A 90 9.57 3.18 -8.47
N LEU A 91 9.73 1.85 -8.32
CA LEU A 91 9.16 1.06 -7.23
C LEU A 91 10.25 0.62 -6.23
N LYS A 92 10.06 0.99 -4.96
CA LYS A 92 10.81 0.49 -3.81
C LYS A 92 9.98 -0.57 -3.09
N VAL A 93 10.54 -1.76 -2.91
CA VAL A 93 9.93 -2.82 -2.09
C VAL A 93 10.65 -2.87 -0.75
N GLN A 94 9.90 -2.81 0.36
CA GLN A 94 10.45 -3.00 1.70
C GLN A 94 9.73 -4.17 2.39
N LEU A 95 10.48 -5.24 2.65
CA LEU A 95 10.03 -6.43 3.36
C LEU A 95 10.36 -6.31 4.85
N VAL A 96 9.43 -5.77 5.63
CA VAL A 96 9.63 -5.48 7.06
C VAL A 96 9.42 -6.74 7.89
N ASN A 97 10.51 -7.30 8.39
CA ASN A 97 10.50 -8.36 9.40
C ASN A 97 9.87 -7.83 10.70
N THR A 98 8.92 -8.58 11.26
CA THR A 98 8.19 -8.18 12.47
C THR A 98 8.58 -8.94 13.74
N SER A 99 9.27 -10.08 13.64
CA SER A 99 9.45 -10.96 14.81
C SER A 99 10.54 -12.03 14.67
N GLU A 100 11.57 -11.82 13.86
CA GLU A 100 12.59 -12.85 13.57
C GLU A 100 14.02 -12.32 13.72
N ASP A 101 14.96 -13.22 13.99
CA ASP A 101 16.40 -12.96 13.92
C ASP A 101 16.94 -13.00 12.48
N ASP A 102 18.12 -12.42 12.29
CA ASP A 102 18.73 -12.24 10.97
C ASP A 102 19.00 -13.56 10.24
N ASP A 103 19.42 -14.61 10.97
CA ASP A 103 19.69 -15.94 10.40
C ASP A 103 18.41 -16.57 9.83
N THR A 104 17.31 -16.47 10.59
CA THR A 104 15.98 -16.94 10.16
C THR A 104 15.49 -16.17 8.94
N VAL A 105 15.64 -14.84 8.94
CA VAL A 105 15.27 -13.98 7.80
C VAL A 105 16.05 -14.36 6.55
N PHE A 106 17.37 -14.45 6.65
CA PHE A 106 18.25 -14.75 5.52
C PHE A 106 17.92 -16.13 4.91
N SER A 107 17.79 -17.15 5.77
CA SER A 107 17.44 -18.51 5.34
C SER A 107 16.09 -18.57 4.64
N PHE A 108 15.08 -17.86 5.17
CA PHE A 108 13.75 -17.86 4.61
C PHE A 108 13.68 -17.13 3.26
N LEU A 109 14.22 -15.91 3.17
CA LEU A 109 14.14 -15.09 1.97
C LEU A 109 14.87 -15.74 0.79
N GLY A 110 16.01 -16.39 1.04
CA GLY A 110 16.70 -17.19 0.03
C GLY A 110 15.84 -18.32 -0.57
N GLY A 111 14.85 -18.82 0.18
CA GLY A 111 13.94 -19.86 -0.29
C GLY A 111 12.66 -19.36 -0.97
N VAL A 112 12.13 -18.20 -0.58
CA VAL A 112 10.80 -17.74 -1.03
C VAL A 112 10.81 -16.48 -1.90
N ALA A 113 11.91 -15.73 -1.89
CA ALA A 113 12.03 -14.42 -2.50
C ALA A 113 13.47 -14.09 -2.97
N PRO A 114 14.19 -15.02 -3.62
CA PRO A 114 15.63 -14.85 -3.90
C PRO A 114 15.94 -13.64 -4.79
N ASP A 115 15.00 -13.20 -5.63
CA ASP A 115 15.17 -12.05 -6.52
C ASP A 115 14.94 -10.69 -5.80
N MET A 116 14.54 -10.71 -4.52
CA MET A 116 14.15 -9.52 -3.74
C MET A 116 15.02 -9.31 -2.49
N VAL A 117 16.07 -10.10 -2.32
CA VAL A 117 17.04 -10.04 -1.21
C VAL A 117 18.37 -9.46 -1.70
#